data_AF-A0A8S2Z142-F1
#
_entry.id   AF-A0A8S2Z142-F1
#
_cell.length_a   1.000
_cell.length_b   1.000
_cell.length_c   1.000
_cell.angle_alpha   90.00
_cell.angle_beta   90.00
_cell.angle_gamma   90.00
#
_symmetry.space_group_name_H-M   'P 1'
#
loop_
_entity.id
_entity.type
_entity.pdbx_description
1 polymer ?
#
loop_
_entity_poly.entity_id
_entity_poly.type
_entity_poly.pdbx_seq_one_letter_code
_entity_poly.pdbx_strand_id
1 'polypeptide(L)' 'NPCYQRICQNGGTCSVIANATNVSFTCTCSNSYTGQYCETSLDALANRGCLSECMNG' A
#
# COMPACT_ATOMS: atom_id res chain seq x y z
N ASN A 1 -1.07 -18.35 4.64
CA ASN A 1 -0.59 -17.01 5.05
C ASN A 1 -0.52 -16.14 3.79
N PRO A 2 -1.38 -15.12 3.65
CA PRO A 2 -1.45 -14.26 2.45
C PRO A 2 -0.14 -13.50 2.15
N CYS A 3 0.68 -13.22 3.17
CA CYS A 3 1.96 -12.53 3.01
C CYS A 3 3.10 -13.42 2.49
N TYR A 4 2.90 -14.75 2.42
CA TYR A 4 3.94 -15.68 1.96
C TYR A 4 4.32 -15.45 0.49
N GLN A 5 3.39 -14.96 -0.32
CA GLN A 5 3.61 -14.70 -1.75
C GLN A 5 4.29 -13.35 -2.05
N ARG A 6 4.74 -12.60 -1.04
CA ARG A 6 5.32 -11.24 -1.20
C ARG A 6 4.47 -10.35 -2.11
N ILE A 7 3.17 -10.33 -1.83
CA ILE A 7 2.16 -9.62 -2.63
C ILE A 7 2.32 -8.10 -2.59
N CYS A 8 2.90 -7.54 -1.52
CA CYS A 8 3.21 -6.11 -1.47
C CYS A 8 4.49 -5.84 -2.26
N GLN A 9 4.39 -4.98 -3.27
CA GLN A 9 5.48 -4.58 -4.16
C GLN A 9 6.23 -3.36 -3.62
N ASN A 10 7.32 -2.99 -4.30
CA ASN A 10 8.05 -1.73 -4.06
C ASN A 10 8.49 -1.48 -2.61
N GLY A 11 8.85 -2.56 -1.90
CA GLY A 11 9.26 -2.47 -0.49
C GLY A 11 8.11 -2.30 0.50
N GLY A 12 6.87 -2.55 0.08
CA GLY A 12 5.72 -2.59 0.98
C GLY A 12 5.81 -3.72 2.01
N THR A 13 5.36 -3.45 3.23
CA THR A 13 5.36 -4.43 4.33
C THR A 13 3.99 -5.11 4.40
N CYS A 14 3.98 -6.45 4.32
CA CYS A 14 2.75 -7.22 4.42
C CYS A 14 2.44 -7.61 5.87
N SER A 15 1.24 -7.29 6.33
CA SER A 15 0.73 -7.69 7.65
C SER A 15 -0.51 -8.56 7.50
N VAL A 16 -0.54 -9.70 8.19
CA VAL A 16 -1.70 -10.60 8.22
C VAL A 16 -2.67 -10.14 9.29
N ILE A 17 -3.94 -9.99 8.91
CA ILE A 17 -5.03 -9.63 9.81
C ILE A 17 -5.92 -10.86 9.94
N ALA A 18 -5.71 -11.66 10.98
CA ALA A 18 -6.56 -12.81 11.28
C ALA A 18 -7.65 -12.42 12.27
N ASN A 19 -8.91 -12.64 11.89
CA ASN A 19 -10.08 -12.57 12.75
C ASN A 19 -10.61 -14.00 12.99
N ALA A 20 -11.50 -14.18 13.96
CA ALA A 20 -12.03 -15.49 14.39
C ALA A 20 -12.57 -16.37 13.25
N THR A 21 -13.02 -15.78 12.14
CA THR A 21 -13.60 -16.51 11.00
C THR A 21 -12.94 -16.17 9.66
N ASN A 22 -12.06 -15.17 9.59
CA ASN A 22 -11.52 -14.66 8.33
C ASN A 22 -10.05 -14.26 8.46
N VAL A 23 -9.24 -14.68 7.50
CA VAL A 23 -7.84 -14.26 7.38
C VAL A 23 -7.73 -13.27 6.23
N SER A 24 -7.47 -12.01 6.57
CA SER A 24 -7.21 -10.92 5.65
C SER A 24 -5.73 -10.51 5.71
N PHE A 25 -5.33 -9.58 4.84
CA PHE A 25 -4.01 -8.96 4.89
C PHE A 25 -4.12 -7.47 4.61
N THR A 26 -3.07 -6.74 4.95
CA THR A 26 -2.88 -5.35 4.58
C THR A 26 -1.43 -5.12 4.16
N CYS A 27 -1.24 -4.26 3.16
CA CYS A 27 0.08 -3.81 2.73
C CYS A 27 0.30 -2.38 3.23
N THR A 28 1.37 -2.19 4.01
CA THR A 28 1.83 -0.86 4.39
C THR A 28 2.86 -0.40 3.37
N CYS A 29 2.48 0.59 2.55
CA CYS A 29 3.34 1.14 1.50
C CYS A 29 4.29 2.21 2.04
N SER A 30 5.45 2.37 1.40
CA SER A 30 6.31 3.53 1.64
C SER A 30 5.68 4.80 1.09
N ASN A 31 6.11 5.97 1.58
CA ASN A 31 5.58 7.30 1.22
C ASN A 31 5.61 7.65 -0.28
N SER A 32 6.27 6.84 -1.11
CA SER A 32 6.36 7.01 -2.57
C SER A 32 5.52 6.00 -3.36
N TYR A 33 4.72 5.15 -2.71
CA TYR A 33 3.90 4.12 -3.34
C TYR A 33 2.49 4.02 -2.71
N THR A 34 1.51 3.60 -3.50
CA THR A 34 0.11 3.45 -3.11
C THR A 34 -0.54 2.26 -3.85
N GLY A 35 -1.80 1.97 -3.54
CA GLY A 35 -2.54 0.81 -4.04
C GLY A 35 -2.60 -0.32 -3.01
N GLN A 36 -3.46 -1.32 -3.27
CA GLN A 36 -3.68 -2.45 -2.36
C GLN A 36 -2.41 -3.29 -2.16
N TYR A 37 -1.52 -3.29 -3.15
CA TYR A 37 -0.29 -4.04 -3.19
C TYR A 37 0.94 -3.13 -3.30
N CYS A 38 0.80 -1.82 -3.04
CA CYS A 38 1.85 -0.83 -3.28
C CYS A 38 2.38 -0.86 -4.73
N GLU A 39 1.52 -1.22 -5.67
CA GLU A 39 1.84 -1.40 -7.08
C GLU A 39 1.96 -0.06 -7.84
N THR A 40 1.39 1.00 -7.30
CA THR A 40 1.34 2.32 -7.94
C THR A 40 2.39 3.24 -7.33
N SER A 41 3.28 3.82 -8.13
CA SER A 41 4.19 4.86 -7.63
C SER A 41 3.48 6.20 -7.51
N LEU A 42 3.61 6.83 -6.35
CA LEU A 42 3.13 8.19 -6.13
C LEU A 42 3.94 9.20 -6.95
N ASP A 43 5.18 8.89 -7.34
CA ASP A 43 5.94 9.70 -8.30
C ASP A 43 5.25 9.77 -9.68
N ALA A 44 4.67 8.65 -10.14
CA ALA A 44 3.85 8.65 -11.35
C ALA A 44 2.55 9.46 -11.19
N LEU A 45 2.10 9.66 -9.96
CA LEU A 45 0.99 10.57 -9.62
C LEU A 45 1.48 12.03 -9.44
N ALA A 46 2.72 12.23 -8.99
CA ALA A 46 3.39 13.52 -8.82
C ALA A 46 3.51 14.26 -10.14
N ASN A 47 3.91 13.53 -11.19
CA ASN A 47 4.01 14.05 -12.54
C ASN A 47 2.62 14.42 -13.13
N ARG A 48 1.53 14.10 -12.43
CA ARG A 48 0.14 14.48 -12.75
C ARG A 48 -0.51 15.42 -11.71
N GLY A 49 0.29 16.04 -10.85
CA GLY A 49 -0.12 17.26 -10.14
C GLY A 49 -0.93 17.12 -8.85
N CYS A 50 -0.88 15.98 -8.15
CA CYS A 50 -1.55 15.83 -6.85
C CYS A 50 -0.61 15.27 -5.77
N LEU A 51 0.46 16.00 -5.44
CA LEU A 51 1.34 15.67 -4.30
C LEU A 51 1.47 16.80 -3.26
N SER A 52 0.59 17.80 -3.30
CA SER A 52 0.61 18.88 -2.29
C SER A 52 -0.74 19.28 -1.67
N GLU A 53 -1.90 18.72 -2.05
CA GLU A 53 -3.17 19.31 -1.57
C GLU A 53 -4.27 18.30 -1.18
N CYS A 54 -3.94 17.29 -0.37
CA CYS A 54 -4.96 16.67 0.49
C CYS A 54 -4.55 16.55 1.97
N MET A 55 -3.56 17.35 2.41
CA MET A 55 -3.48 17.76 3.82
C MET A 55 -4.33 19.03 4.03
N ASN A 56 -5.62 18.94 3.66
CA ASN A 56 -6.58 20.00 3.95
C ASN A 56 -6.71 20.13 5.47
N GLY A 57 -6.26 21.27 5.97
CA GLY A 57 -6.83 21.97 7.12
C GLY A 57 -7.21 23.35 6.64
#